data_AF-A7TCT8-F1
#
_entry.id   AF-A7TCT8-F1
#
_cell.length_a   1.000
_cell.length_b   1.000
_cell.length_c   1.000
_cell.angle_alpha   90.00
_cell.angle_beta   90.00
_cell.angle_gamma   90.00
#
_symmetry.space_group_name_H-M   'P 1'
#
loop_
_entity.id
_entity.type
_entity.pdbx_description
1 polymer ?
#
loop_
_entity_poly.entity_id
_entity_poly.type
_entity_poly.pdbx_seq_one_letter_code
_entity_poly.pdbx_strand_id
1 'polypeptide(L)'
;RKVNSKKDITAAKGDEAASGNYTLLTSRPEKKLSKYFTGSNALEIKGFLDVDDFISIFFNALPDYAAFIVEIISKGISNVELCNPLTLILFCLSFKDHCERNREKDFSHGMTLRELYEDVAYSQIRRYFEKENINFDDDDIQATSLQLGEIAFHSLKDNANTFPLPKLSEVLKKVGFLTRRKSPSTIRAVEMYSFVHKSFQDFFCAVFLADRLGQGIVESVLINDLEFYHTVNRYDLAMMVGRNVAKAVESLARKVPEYPPERIATFDMDANSIALKLL
;
A
#
# COMPACT_ATOMS: atom_id res chain seq x y z
N ARG A 1 18.36 -17.11 -3.94
CA ARG A 1 17.33 -17.74 -3.07
C ARG A 1 16.53 -16.60 -2.43
N LYS A 2 15.19 -16.62 -2.42
CA LYS A 2 14.40 -15.54 -1.80
C LYS A 2 14.38 -15.77 -0.28
N VAL A 3 15.12 -14.94 0.45
CA VAL A 3 15.36 -15.06 1.89
C VAL A 3 14.33 -14.18 2.59
N ASN A 4 13.31 -14.79 3.22
CA ASN A 4 12.15 -14.05 3.75
C ASN A 4 12.10 -14.02 5.29
N SER A 5 13.05 -14.66 5.99
CA SER A 5 13.09 -14.68 7.45
C SER A 5 14.49 -14.44 8.03
N LYS A 6 14.55 -14.00 9.29
CA LYS A 6 15.82 -13.93 10.06
C LYS A 6 16.59 -15.26 10.04
N LYS A 7 15.88 -16.39 10.09
CA LYS A 7 16.48 -17.74 10.05
C LYS A 7 17.15 -18.02 8.71
N ASP A 8 16.56 -17.58 7.61
CA ASP A 8 17.13 -17.74 6.26
C ASP A 8 18.40 -16.89 6.06
N ILE A 9 18.47 -15.71 6.68
CA ILE A 9 19.66 -14.84 6.64
C ILE A 9 20.82 -15.48 7.41
N THR A 10 20.56 -16.04 8.59
CA THR A 10 21.58 -16.78 9.36
C THR A 10 22.01 -18.08 8.69
N ALA A 11 21.12 -18.76 7.97
CA ALA A 11 21.45 -19.96 7.21
C ALA A 11 22.30 -19.65 5.96
N ALA A 12 21.99 -18.55 5.25
CA ALA A 12 22.81 -18.09 4.13
C ALA A 12 24.24 -17.69 4.56
N LYS A 13 24.39 -17.14 5.77
CA LYS A 13 25.70 -16.88 6.39
C LYS A 13 26.45 -18.14 6.84
N GLY A 14 25.74 -19.22 7.16
CA GLY A 14 26.35 -20.50 7.56
C GLY A 14 27.00 -21.26 6.39
N ASP A 15 26.46 -21.10 5.18
CA ASP A 15 26.99 -21.70 3.94
C ASP A 15 28.13 -20.89 3.29
N GLU A 16 28.42 -19.66 3.75
CA GLU A 16 29.51 -18.81 3.23
C GLU A 16 30.92 -19.38 3.50
N ALA A 17 31.06 -20.37 4.38
CA ALA A 17 32.35 -21.01 4.63
C ALA A 17 32.82 -21.93 3.47
N ALA A 18 31.99 -22.20 2.46
CA ALA A 18 32.35 -23.09 1.36
C ALA A 18 31.61 -22.78 0.04
N SER A 19 32.00 -21.71 -0.68
CA SER A 19 31.93 -21.55 -2.15
C SER A 19 31.93 -20.06 -2.55
N GLY A 20 32.61 -19.69 -3.64
CA GLY A 20 32.67 -18.34 -4.22
C GLY A 20 31.35 -17.81 -4.82
N ASN A 21 30.25 -17.91 -4.07
CA ASN A 21 28.93 -17.44 -4.46
C ASN A 21 28.67 -16.03 -3.91
N TYR A 22 28.19 -15.12 -4.74
CA TYR A 22 27.73 -13.80 -4.32
C TYR A 22 26.22 -13.83 -4.00
N THR A 23 25.84 -13.31 -2.83
CA THR A 23 24.43 -13.17 -2.44
C THR A 23 24.04 -11.69 -2.40
N LEU A 24 23.09 -11.30 -3.25
CA LEU A 24 22.44 -9.98 -3.19
C LEU A 24 21.19 -10.06 -2.32
N LEU A 25 21.13 -9.23 -1.27
CA LEU A 25 19.98 -9.12 -0.38
C LEU A 25 19.34 -7.74 -0.54
N THR A 26 18.02 -7.69 -0.58
CA THR A 26 17.26 -6.43 -0.58
C THR A 26 16.39 -6.33 0.67
N SER A 27 16.27 -5.13 1.22
CA SER A 27 15.44 -4.83 2.39
C SER A 27 14.82 -3.45 2.24
N ARG A 28 13.66 -3.24 2.88
CA ARG A 28 13.15 -1.87 3.11
C ARG A 28 14.03 -1.17 4.15
N PRO A 29 14.22 0.17 4.07
CA PRO A 29 15.02 0.93 5.03
C PRO A 29 14.52 0.81 6.48
N GLU A 30 13.20 0.79 6.66
CA GLU A 30 12.51 0.70 7.97
C GLU A 30 12.79 -0.62 8.69
N LYS A 31 13.08 -1.69 7.92
CA LYS A 31 13.44 -2.96 8.53
C LYS A 31 14.83 -2.79 9.12
N LYS A 32 14.96 -3.11 10.41
CA LYS A 32 16.21 -3.22 11.18
C LYS A 32 17.13 -4.35 10.67
N LEU A 33 17.14 -4.60 9.36
CA LEU A 33 18.03 -5.49 8.66
C LEU A 33 19.35 -4.81 8.30
N SER A 34 19.37 -3.47 8.21
CA SER A 34 20.59 -2.66 8.02
C SER A 34 21.75 -3.09 8.93
N LYS A 35 21.46 -3.36 10.21
CA LYS A 35 22.43 -3.85 11.20
C LYS A 35 23.04 -5.23 10.91
N TYR A 36 22.44 -6.02 10.02
CA TYR A 36 22.97 -7.33 9.62
C TYR A 36 23.78 -7.27 8.33
N PHE A 37 23.74 -6.14 7.59
CA PHE A 37 24.65 -5.88 6.49
C PHE A 37 25.98 -5.42 7.08
N THR A 38 26.97 -6.31 7.05
CA THR A 38 28.32 -6.03 7.54
C THR A 38 29.21 -5.61 6.36
N GLY A 39 29.82 -4.42 6.44
CA GLY A 39 30.81 -3.91 5.46
C GLY A 39 30.31 -2.79 4.54
N SER A 40 31.24 -2.17 3.80
CA SER A 40 31.04 -1.00 2.94
C SER A 40 30.25 -1.25 1.62
N ASN A 41 29.53 -2.36 1.51
CA ASN A 41 28.86 -2.82 0.28
C ASN A 41 27.33 -2.64 0.32
N ALA A 42 26.82 -1.73 1.15
CA ALA A 42 25.40 -1.40 1.18
C ALA A 42 25.10 -0.31 0.14
N LEU A 43 24.14 -0.59 -0.74
CA LEU A 43 23.63 0.37 -1.73
C LEU A 43 22.19 0.75 -1.37
N GLU A 44 21.89 2.04 -1.44
CA GLU A 44 20.54 2.55 -1.29
C GLU A 44 19.97 2.91 -2.66
N ILE A 45 18.84 2.30 -3.01
CA ILE A 45 18.12 2.62 -4.26
C ILE A 45 17.25 3.85 -4.00
N LYS A 46 17.61 4.98 -4.59
CA LYS A 46 16.90 6.27 -4.44
C LYS A 46 15.78 6.49 -5.46
N GLY A 47 15.66 5.63 -6.47
CA GLY A 47 14.68 5.76 -7.55
C GLY A 47 15.29 6.22 -8.87
N PHE A 48 14.46 6.73 -9.76
CA PHE A 48 14.87 7.28 -11.05
C PHE A 48 15.52 8.65 -10.89
N LEU A 49 16.60 8.86 -11.66
CA LEU A 49 17.17 10.18 -11.88
C LEU A 49 16.45 10.86 -13.05
N ASP A 50 16.33 10.15 -14.18
CA ASP A 50 15.75 10.65 -15.42
C ASP A 50 14.29 10.19 -15.55
N VAL A 51 13.39 10.88 -14.85
CA VAL A 51 11.94 10.61 -14.86
C VAL A 51 11.34 10.80 -16.26
N ASP A 52 11.83 11.80 -17.01
CA ASP A 52 11.34 12.16 -18.36
C ASP A 52 11.60 11.06 -19.40
N ASP A 53 12.74 10.37 -19.29
CA ASP A 53 13.08 9.24 -20.16
C ASP A 53 12.11 8.08 -19.94
N PHE A 54 11.80 7.78 -18.68
CA PHE A 54 10.81 6.76 -18.36
C PHE A 54 9.43 7.11 -18.95
N ILE A 55 8.97 8.36 -18.78
CA ILE A 55 7.69 8.83 -19.30
C ILE A 55 7.64 8.70 -20.82
N SER A 56 8.72 9.08 -21.51
CA SER A 56 8.84 8.99 -22.96
C SER A 56 8.78 7.55 -23.46
N ILE A 57 9.42 6.61 -22.75
CA ILE A 57 9.34 5.18 -23.05
C ILE A 57 7.93 4.63 -22.78
N PHE A 58 7.33 4.98 -21.65
CA PHE A 58 6.01 4.50 -21.24
C PHE A 58 4.92 4.94 -22.23
N PHE A 59 4.99 6.18 -22.72
CA PHE A 59 4.06 6.76 -23.69
C PHE A 59 4.65 6.82 -25.11
N ASN A 60 5.49 5.85 -25.50
CA ASN A 60 6.13 5.86 -26.81
C ASN A 60 5.13 5.94 -28.00
N ALA A 61 3.95 5.35 -27.85
CA ALA A 61 2.86 5.38 -28.83
C ALA A 61 1.95 6.61 -28.69
N LEU A 62 2.14 7.41 -27.64
CA LEU A 62 1.35 8.59 -27.29
C LEU A 62 2.29 9.75 -26.90
N PRO A 63 3.14 10.25 -27.81
CA PRO A 63 4.16 11.27 -27.49
C PRO A 63 3.56 12.55 -26.90
N ASP A 64 2.35 12.92 -27.30
CA ASP A 64 1.63 14.06 -26.72
C ASP A 64 1.31 13.89 -25.23
N TYR A 65 1.16 12.66 -24.75
CA TYR A 65 0.93 12.37 -23.33
C TYR A 65 2.24 12.52 -22.56
N ALA A 66 3.36 12.03 -23.14
CA ALA A 66 4.68 12.22 -22.57
C ALA A 66 5.01 13.71 -22.39
N ALA A 67 4.87 14.48 -23.47
CA ALA A 67 5.16 15.91 -23.47
C ALA A 67 4.34 16.67 -22.41
N PHE A 68 3.05 16.34 -22.30
CA PHE A 68 2.15 16.96 -21.33
C PHE A 68 2.54 16.66 -19.87
N ILE A 69 2.85 15.39 -19.55
CA ILE A 69 3.26 15.03 -18.19
C ILE A 69 4.60 15.69 -17.83
N VAL A 70 5.58 15.67 -18.74
CA VAL A 70 6.88 16.33 -18.52
C VAL A 70 6.68 17.82 -18.25
N GLU A 71 5.82 18.48 -19.03
CA GLU A 71 5.47 19.89 -18.80
C GLU A 71 4.85 20.11 -17.41
N ILE A 72 3.87 19.30 -17.00
CA ILE A 72 3.25 19.38 -15.67
C ILE A 72 4.29 19.21 -14.54
N ILE A 73 5.16 18.20 -14.66
CA ILE A 73 6.19 17.92 -13.67
C ILE A 73 7.18 19.10 -13.58
N SER A 74 7.60 19.64 -14.73
CA SER A 74 8.51 20.79 -14.79
C SER A 74 7.94 22.06 -14.12
N LYS A 75 6.61 22.20 -14.09
CA LYS A 75 5.91 23.29 -13.40
C LYS A 75 5.75 23.05 -11.90
N GLY A 76 6.17 21.89 -11.37
CA GLY A 76 6.11 21.56 -9.95
C GLY A 76 4.70 21.23 -9.44
N ILE A 77 3.82 20.71 -10.30
CA ILE A 77 2.41 20.51 -10.00
C ILE A 77 2.14 19.17 -9.24
N SER A 78 3.07 18.22 -9.25
CA SER A 78 2.87 16.90 -8.61
C SER A 78 3.22 16.88 -7.12
N ASN A 79 2.32 16.35 -6.29
CA ASN A 79 2.50 16.19 -4.83
C ASN A 79 2.95 14.77 -4.42
N VAL A 80 3.40 13.95 -5.36
CA VAL A 80 3.90 12.59 -5.11
C VAL A 80 5.36 12.43 -5.54
N GLU A 81 6.08 11.53 -4.88
CA GLU A 81 7.49 11.24 -5.17
C GLU A 81 7.63 10.44 -6.48
N LEU A 82 7.70 11.15 -7.61
CA LEU A 82 7.80 10.54 -8.95
C LEU A 82 9.17 9.92 -9.26
N CYS A 83 10.20 10.18 -8.44
CA CYS A 83 11.44 9.43 -8.52
C CYS A 83 11.23 7.95 -8.12
N ASN A 84 10.19 7.63 -7.34
CA ASN A 84 9.84 6.25 -7.04
C ASN A 84 9.25 5.57 -8.29
N PRO A 85 9.86 4.48 -8.80
CA PRO A 85 9.41 3.84 -10.04
C PRO A 85 7.95 3.37 -10.02
N LEU A 86 7.48 2.88 -8.86
CA LEU A 86 6.10 2.44 -8.75
C LEU A 86 5.15 3.64 -8.77
N THR A 87 5.45 4.68 -7.98
CA THR A 87 4.63 5.90 -7.95
C THR A 87 4.52 6.52 -9.34
N LEU A 88 5.63 6.59 -10.10
CA LEU A 88 5.64 7.09 -11.47
C LEU A 88 4.75 6.26 -12.40
N ILE A 89 4.87 4.93 -12.36
CA ILE A 89 4.02 4.04 -13.17
C ILE A 89 2.55 4.23 -12.83
N LEU A 90 2.21 4.31 -11.54
CA LEU A 90 0.84 4.53 -11.10
C LEU A 90 0.31 5.89 -11.59
N PHE A 91 1.14 6.93 -11.52
CA PHE A 91 0.78 8.27 -12.00
C PHE A 91 0.51 8.26 -13.49
N CYS A 92 1.39 7.65 -14.29
CA CYS A 92 1.19 7.48 -15.73
C CYS A 92 -0.08 6.67 -16.05
N LEU A 93 -0.36 5.60 -15.30
CA LEU A 93 -1.58 4.80 -15.48
C LEU A 93 -2.84 5.59 -15.13
N SER A 94 -2.82 6.37 -14.05
CA SER A 94 -3.94 7.22 -13.64
C SER A 94 -4.21 8.30 -14.69
N PHE A 95 -3.17 9.02 -15.12
CA PHE A 95 -3.26 10.03 -16.17
C PHE A 95 -3.85 9.48 -17.46
N LYS A 96 -3.36 8.31 -17.91
CA LYS A 96 -3.85 7.66 -19.12
C LYS A 96 -5.35 7.34 -19.02
N ASP A 97 -5.76 6.71 -17.92
CA ASP A 97 -7.16 6.34 -17.70
C ASP A 97 -8.07 7.57 -17.57
N HIS A 98 -7.59 8.65 -16.93
CA HIS A 98 -8.29 9.93 -16.87
C HIS A 98 -8.56 10.51 -18.25
N CYS A 99 -7.53 10.57 -19.12
CA CYS A 99 -7.67 11.08 -20.48
C CYS A 99 -8.64 10.22 -21.31
N GLU A 100 -8.60 8.89 -21.16
CA GLU A 100 -9.50 7.96 -21.85
C GLU A 100 -10.96 8.14 -21.40
N ARG A 101 -11.20 8.42 -20.11
CA ARG A 101 -12.55 8.63 -19.55
C ARG A 101 -13.14 9.99 -19.91
N ASN A 102 -12.39 11.07 -19.67
CA ASN A 102 -12.91 12.43 -19.70
C ASN A 102 -12.72 13.12 -21.06
N ARG A 103 -11.96 12.50 -21.99
CA ARG A 103 -11.55 13.09 -23.28
C ARG A 103 -10.87 14.45 -23.14
N GLU A 104 -10.31 14.73 -21.97
CA GLU A 104 -9.63 15.97 -21.63
C GLU A 104 -8.29 15.66 -20.97
N LYS A 105 -7.28 16.46 -21.30
CA LYS A 105 -5.96 16.45 -20.69
C LYS A 105 -5.92 17.41 -19.49
N ASP A 106 -6.90 17.35 -18.58
CA ASP A 106 -6.81 18.10 -17.33
C ASP A 106 -6.29 17.18 -16.23
N PHE A 107 -4.99 17.29 -15.95
CA PHE A 107 -4.34 16.64 -14.82
C PHE A 107 -3.48 17.66 -14.07
N SER A 108 -3.86 18.93 -14.21
CA SER A 108 -3.13 20.13 -13.78
C SER A 108 -3.23 20.38 -12.28
N HIS A 109 -4.01 19.56 -11.60
CA HIS A 109 -4.20 19.59 -10.16
C HIS A 109 -3.25 18.56 -9.55
N GLY A 110 -2.47 18.96 -8.56
CA GLY A 110 -1.60 18.04 -7.86
C GLY A 110 -2.38 16.89 -7.25
N MET A 111 -1.83 15.69 -7.33
CA MET A 111 -2.45 14.46 -6.83
C MET A 111 -1.72 14.01 -5.55
N THR A 112 -2.47 13.75 -4.49
CA THR A 112 -1.91 13.15 -3.27
C THR A 112 -1.63 11.66 -3.47
N LEU A 113 -0.81 11.06 -2.60
CA LEU A 113 -0.56 9.61 -2.64
C LEU A 113 -1.87 8.81 -2.46
N ARG A 114 -2.78 9.31 -1.63
CA ARG A 114 -4.12 8.73 -1.42
C ARG A 114 -4.90 8.68 -2.73
N GLU A 115 -5.11 9.84 -3.35
CA GLU A 115 -5.88 9.99 -4.59
C GLU A 115 -5.27 9.16 -5.73
N LEU A 116 -3.93 9.08 -5.80
CA LEU A 116 -3.26 8.24 -6.79
C LEU A 116 -3.63 6.76 -6.66
N TYR A 117 -3.66 6.23 -5.44
CA TYR A 117 -4.03 4.84 -5.21
C TYR A 117 -5.54 4.61 -5.35
N GLU A 118 -6.37 5.57 -4.93
CA GLU A 118 -7.82 5.56 -5.14
C GLU A 118 -8.15 5.49 -6.64
N ASP A 119 -7.57 6.37 -7.45
CA ASP A 119 -7.78 6.39 -8.90
C ASP A 119 -7.35 5.08 -9.56
N VAL A 120 -6.14 4.59 -9.26
CA VAL A 120 -5.67 3.35 -9.88
C VAL A 120 -6.51 2.15 -9.44
N ALA A 121 -6.92 2.09 -8.16
CA ALA A 121 -7.80 1.06 -7.65
C ALA A 121 -9.16 1.09 -8.34
N TYR A 122 -9.80 2.27 -8.35
CA TYR A 122 -11.07 2.51 -9.01
C TYR A 122 -11.03 2.11 -10.48
N SER A 123 -10.06 2.63 -11.24
CA SER A 123 -9.91 2.36 -12.66
C SER A 123 -9.71 0.86 -12.93
N GLN A 124 -8.92 0.16 -12.11
CA GLN A 124 -8.70 -1.26 -12.29
C GLN A 124 -9.96 -2.10 -11.99
N ILE A 125 -10.70 -1.77 -10.94
CA ILE A 125 -11.94 -2.48 -10.57
C ILE A 125 -13.03 -2.21 -11.62
N ARG A 126 -13.21 -0.96 -12.03
CA ARG A 126 -14.13 -0.56 -13.11
C ARG A 126 -13.84 -1.34 -14.40
N ARG A 127 -12.59 -1.32 -14.87
CA ARG A 127 -12.18 -2.03 -16.09
C ARG A 127 -12.43 -3.53 -16.00
N TYR A 128 -12.33 -4.12 -14.82
CA TYR A 128 -12.69 -5.53 -14.62
C TYR A 128 -14.18 -5.77 -14.89
N PHE A 129 -15.07 -4.98 -14.29
CA PHE A 129 -16.51 -5.14 -14.49
C PHE A 129 -16.92 -4.88 -15.95
N GLU A 130 -16.37 -3.84 -16.57
CA GLU A 130 -16.57 -3.54 -18.00
C GLU A 130 -16.12 -4.70 -18.89
N LYS A 131 -14.93 -5.26 -18.63
CA LYS A 131 -14.37 -6.38 -19.41
C LYS A 131 -15.21 -7.66 -19.28
N GLU A 132 -15.73 -7.96 -18.09
CA GLU A 132 -16.57 -9.13 -17.88
C GLU A 132 -18.04 -8.89 -18.29
N ASN A 133 -18.39 -7.71 -18.82
CA ASN A 133 -19.76 -7.31 -19.17
C ASN A 133 -20.76 -7.45 -18.01
N ILE A 134 -20.29 -7.16 -16.79
CA ILE A 134 -21.12 -7.17 -15.58
C ILE A 134 -21.68 -5.75 -15.41
N ASN A 135 -22.99 -5.63 -15.17
CA ASN A 135 -23.58 -4.34 -14.78
C ASN A 135 -23.12 -4.00 -13.36
N PHE A 136 -22.59 -2.80 -13.15
CA PHE A 136 -22.05 -2.35 -11.88
C PHE A 136 -22.37 -0.88 -11.64
N ASP A 137 -22.29 -0.46 -10.39
CA ASP A 137 -22.31 0.93 -9.96
C ASP A 137 -21.11 1.26 -9.03
N ASP A 138 -21.10 2.47 -8.47
CA ASP A 138 -20.04 2.91 -7.55
C ASP A 138 -20.04 2.11 -6.24
N ASP A 139 -21.20 1.61 -5.80
CA ASP A 139 -21.32 0.79 -4.58
C ASP A 139 -20.66 -0.58 -4.79
N ASP A 140 -20.76 -1.18 -5.98
CA ASP A 140 -20.06 -2.42 -6.33
C ASP A 140 -18.53 -2.25 -6.31
N ILE A 141 -18.03 -1.10 -6.77
CA ILE A 141 -16.59 -0.78 -6.75
C ILE A 141 -16.12 -0.57 -5.30
N GLN A 142 -16.90 0.15 -4.49
CA GLN A 142 -16.61 0.36 -3.08
C GLN A 142 -16.63 -0.97 -2.32
N ALA A 143 -17.62 -1.82 -2.55
CA ALA A 143 -17.73 -3.14 -1.93
C ALA A 143 -16.53 -4.03 -2.28
N THR A 144 -16.10 -4.02 -3.55
CA THR A 144 -14.90 -4.76 -3.99
C THR A 144 -13.64 -4.24 -3.30
N SER A 145 -13.51 -2.91 -3.15
CA SER A 145 -12.38 -2.28 -2.45
C SER A 145 -12.37 -2.64 -0.96
N LEU A 146 -13.52 -2.66 -0.30
CA LEU A 146 -13.66 -3.05 1.10
C LEU A 146 -13.34 -4.54 1.32
N GLN A 147 -13.77 -5.42 0.42
CA GLN A 147 -13.41 -6.85 0.48
C GLN A 147 -11.89 -7.07 0.34
N LEU A 148 -11.24 -6.34 -0.56
CA LEU A 148 -9.77 -6.33 -0.65
C LEU A 148 -9.14 -5.78 0.64
N GLY A 149 -9.76 -4.76 1.23
CA GLY A 149 -9.30 -4.13 2.46
C GLY A 149 -9.39 -5.02 3.69
N GLU A 150 -10.46 -5.79 3.84
CA GLU A 150 -10.61 -6.77 4.91
C GLU A 150 -9.52 -7.86 4.82
N ILE A 151 -9.27 -8.37 3.61
CA ILE A 151 -8.18 -9.32 3.34
C ILE A 151 -6.82 -8.69 3.69
N ALA A 152 -6.60 -7.43 3.30
CA ALA A 152 -5.37 -6.71 3.59
C ALA A 152 -5.16 -6.51 5.09
N PHE A 153 -6.21 -6.12 5.81
CA PHE A 153 -6.18 -5.91 7.25
C PHE A 153 -5.79 -7.20 8.00
N HIS A 154 -6.46 -8.31 7.72
CA HIS A 154 -6.16 -9.59 8.36
C HIS A 154 -4.72 -10.07 8.06
N SER A 155 -4.30 -9.97 6.79
CA SER A 155 -2.95 -10.38 6.41
C SER A 155 -1.85 -9.48 6.99
N LEU A 156 -2.06 -8.17 7.11
CA LEU A 156 -1.09 -7.26 7.73
C LEU A 156 -1.02 -7.44 9.25
N LYS A 157 -2.15 -7.70 9.91
CA LYS A 157 -2.19 -8.01 11.34
C LYS A 157 -1.31 -9.22 11.69
N ASP A 158 -1.24 -10.19 10.79
CA ASP A 158 -0.38 -11.38 10.90
C ASP A 158 1.04 -11.16 10.32
N ASN A 159 1.39 -9.93 9.92
CA ASN A 159 2.64 -9.56 9.24
C ASN A 159 2.95 -10.46 8.02
N ALA A 160 1.91 -10.85 7.29
CA ALA A 160 1.97 -11.79 6.19
C ALA A 160 1.87 -11.09 4.82
N ASN A 161 2.91 -11.23 4.01
CA ASN A 161 2.88 -10.83 2.59
C ASN A 161 2.25 -11.91 1.69
N THR A 162 2.27 -13.16 2.15
CA THR A 162 1.68 -14.31 1.48
C THR A 162 0.82 -15.04 2.51
N PHE A 163 -0.45 -15.23 2.21
CA PHE A 163 -1.44 -15.72 3.17
C PHE A 163 -2.41 -16.71 2.49
N PRO A 164 -2.99 -17.65 3.25
CA PRO A 164 -3.97 -18.59 2.73
C PRO A 164 -5.32 -17.90 2.50
N LEU A 165 -5.94 -18.15 1.35
CA LEU A 165 -7.33 -17.76 1.09
C LEU A 165 -8.10 -18.95 0.51
N PRO A 166 -8.74 -19.78 1.35
CA PRO A 166 -9.44 -20.97 0.89
C PRO A 166 -10.75 -20.67 0.14
N LYS A 167 -11.34 -19.49 0.35
CA LYS A 167 -12.58 -19.05 -0.29
C LYS A 167 -12.44 -17.62 -0.78
N LEU A 168 -12.02 -17.46 -2.03
CA LEU A 168 -11.95 -16.17 -2.70
C LEU A 168 -13.01 -16.11 -3.80
N SER A 169 -13.77 -15.01 -3.86
CA SER A 169 -14.76 -14.81 -4.93
C SER A 169 -14.06 -14.70 -6.29
N GLU A 170 -14.76 -15.05 -7.37
CA GLU A 170 -14.20 -14.95 -8.73
C GLU A 170 -13.85 -13.50 -9.10
N VAL A 171 -14.62 -12.52 -8.59
CA VAL A 171 -14.32 -11.09 -8.73
C VAL A 171 -12.94 -10.79 -8.15
N LEU A 172 -12.68 -11.15 -6.89
CA LEU A 172 -11.41 -10.84 -6.22
C LEU A 172 -10.22 -11.61 -6.83
N LYS A 173 -10.45 -12.79 -7.42
CA LYS A 173 -9.41 -13.53 -8.16
C LYS A 173 -9.00 -12.83 -9.45
N LYS A 174 -9.95 -12.22 -10.15
CA LYS A 174 -9.74 -11.69 -11.52
C LYS A 174 -9.54 -10.18 -11.58
N VAL A 175 -9.97 -9.43 -10.56
CA VAL A 175 -9.88 -7.96 -10.52
C VAL A 175 -8.44 -7.45 -10.63
N GLY A 176 -7.46 -8.28 -10.26
CA GLY A 176 -6.05 -8.07 -10.57
C GLY A 176 -5.19 -7.54 -9.42
N PHE A 177 -5.71 -7.47 -8.19
CA PHE A 177 -4.93 -7.04 -7.01
C PHE A 177 -4.27 -8.18 -6.25
N LEU A 178 -4.66 -9.43 -6.49
CA LEU A 178 -4.14 -10.62 -5.83
C LEU A 178 -3.43 -11.53 -6.83
N THR A 179 -2.27 -12.06 -6.45
CA THR A 179 -1.48 -13.02 -7.23
C THR A 179 -1.43 -14.35 -6.48
N ARG A 180 -1.83 -15.43 -7.15
CA ARG A 180 -1.69 -16.79 -6.62
C ARG A 180 -0.20 -17.14 -6.46
N ARG A 181 0.16 -17.72 -5.31
CA ARG A 181 1.50 -18.19 -4.97
C ARG A 181 1.49 -19.70 -4.82
N LYS A 182 2.66 -20.31 -5.05
CA LYS A 182 2.84 -21.74 -4.79
C LYS A 182 2.73 -22.01 -3.29
N SER A 183 1.97 -23.04 -2.93
CA SER A 183 1.91 -23.51 -1.54
C SER A 183 3.32 -23.93 -1.08
N PRO A 184 3.75 -23.54 0.13
CA PRO A 184 4.96 -24.08 0.74
C PRO A 184 4.87 -25.59 1.02
N SER A 185 3.65 -26.12 1.18
CA SER A 185 3.38 -27.53 1.43
C SER A 185 2.84 -28.22 0.19
N THR A 186 3.49 -29.31 -0.21
CA THR A 186 3.02 -30.24 -1.24
C THR A 186 1.95 -31.21 -0.70
N ILE A 187 1.90 -31.43 0.61
CA ILE A 187 1.04 -32.45 1.26
C ILE A 187 -0.35 -31.89 1.62
N ARG A 188 -0.43 -30.61 2.01
CA ARG A 188 -1.69 -29.87 2.19
C ARG A 188 -1.62 -28.59 1.39
N ALA A 189 -1.91 -28.71 0.09
CA ALA A 189 -1.94 -27.56 -0.79
C ALA A 189 -3.12 -26.65 -0.42
N VAL A 190 -2.85 -25.58 0.31
CA VAL A 190 -3.78 -24.46 0.51
C VAL A 190 -3.46 -23.42 -0.55
N GLU A 191 -4.48 -22.82 -1.17
CA GLU A 191 -4.25 -21.72 -2.10
C GLU A 191 -3.69 -20.51 -1.36
N MET A 192 -2.46 -20.15 -1.70
CA MET A 192 -1.77 -19.00 -1.14
C MET A 192 -1.86 -17.82 -2.10
N TYR A 193 -2.03 -16.63 -1.56
CA TYR A 193 -2.12 -15.39 -2.32
C TYR A 193 -1.21 -14.33 -1.72
N SER A 194 -0.84 -13.35 -2.54
CA SER A 194 -0.21 -12.10 -2.11
C SER A 194 -0.83 -10.96 -2.89
N PHE A 195 -0.88 -9.76 -2.34
CA PHE A 195 -1.14 -8.58 -3.18
C PHE A 195 -0.08 -8.43 -4.27
N VAL A 196 -0.48 -7.85 -5.41
CA VAL A 196 0.45 -7.56 -6.53
C VAL A 196 1.63 -6.71 -6.09
N HIS A 197 1.39 -5.80 -5.15
CA HIS A 197 2.42 -5.04 -4.47
C HIS A 197 2.02 -4.76 -3.02
N LYS A 198 3.00 -4.69 -2.12
CA LYS A 198 2.76 -4.42 -0.69
C LYS A 198 2.06 -3.09 -0.45
N SER A 199 2.32 -2.07 -1.28
CA SER A 199 1.62 -0.80 -1.13
C SER A 199 0.13 -0.88 -1.44
N PHE A 200 -0.32 -1.77 -2.34
CA PHE A 200 -1.75 -2.00 -2.52
C PHE A 200 -2.36 -2.71 -1.31
N GLN A 201 -1.64 -3.66 -0.69
CA GLN A 201 -2.07 -4.24 0.59
C GLN A 201 -2.22 -3.13 1.65
N ASP A 202 -1.24 -2.25 1.80
CA ASP A 202 -1.29 -1.15 2.77
C ASP A 202 -2.45 -0.18 2.49
N PHE A 203 -2.64 0.17 1.22
CA PHE A 203 -3.71 1.05 0.78
C PHE A 203 -5.10 0.46 1.05
N PHE A 204 -5.36 -0.77 0.62
CA PHE A 204 -6.66 -1.41 0.87
C PHE A 204 -6.91 -1.60 2.37
N CYS A 205 -5.88 -1.88 3.17
CA CYS A 205 -6.01 -1.90 4.63
C CYS A 205 -6.44 -0.53 5.17
N ALA A 206 -5.86 0.56 4.66
CA ALA A 206 -6.29 1.92 5.02
C ALA A 206 -7.75 2.20 4.64
N VAL A 207 -8.19 1.78 3.46
CA VAL A 207 -9.60 1.87 3.02
C VAL A 207 -10.53 1.15 4.01
N PHE A 208 -10.21 -0.08 4.40
CA PHE A 208 -11.00 -0.84 5.38
C PHE A 208 -11.01 -0.16 6.75
N LEU A 209 -9.86 0.30 7.24
CA LEU A 209 -9.77 0.96 8.54
C LEU A 209 -10.52 2.29 8.57
N ALA A 210 -10.50 3.05 7.48
CA ALA A 210 -11.27 4.29 7.36
C ALA A 210 -12.78 4.03 7.42
N ASP A 211 -13.27 2.98 6.75
CA ASP A 211 -14.67 2.55 6.85
C ASP A 211 -15.03 2.12 8.28
N ARG A 212 -14.18 1.32 8.93
CA ARG A 212 -14.37 0.92 10.34
C ARG A 212 -14.41 2.12 11.28
N LEU A 213 -13.48 3.07 11.13
CA LEU A 213 -13.47 4.32 11.89
C LEU A 213 -14.74 5.14 11.66
N GLY A 214 -15.20 5.25 10.41
CA GLY A 214 -16.47 5.91 10.07
C GLY A 214 -17.69 5.25 10.70
N GLN A 215 -17.64 3.95 10.97
CA GLN A 215 -18.65 3.22 11.74
C GLN A 215 -18.49 3.37 13.26
N GLY A 216 -17.49 4.11 13.73
CA GLY A 216 -17.17 4.28 15.14
C GLY A 216 -16.39 3.11 15.75
N ILE A 217 -15.79 2.26 14.91
CA ILE A 217 -15.06 1.08 15.34
C ILE A 217 -13.56 1.33 15.24
N VAL A 218 -12.90 1.41 16.38
CA VAL A 218 -11.46 1.60 16.48
C VAL A 218 -10.79 0.24 16.67
N GLU A 219 -10.15 -0.27 15.61
CA GLU A 219 -9.37 -1.50 15.67
C GLU A 219 -8.15 -1.31 16.58
N SER A 220 -7.94 -2.22 17.55
CA SER A 220 -6.88 -2.04 18.56
C SER A 220 -5.48 -1.96 17.98
N VAL A 221 -5.21 -2.71 16.90
CA VAL A 221 -3.91 -2.68 16.21
C VAL A 221 -3.60 -1.31 15.61
N LEU A 222 -4.62 -0.54 15.21
CA LEU A 222 -4.42 0.80 14.64
C LEU A 222 -3.85 1.77 15.68
N ILE A 223 -4.33 1.69 16.93
CA ILE A 223 -3.89 2.60 17.99
C ILE A 223 -2.73 2.05 18.81
N ASN A 224 -2.50 0.74 18.85
CA ASN A 224 -1.47 0.13 19.71
C ASN A 224 -0.17 -0.22 18.99
N ASP A 225 -0.13 -0.16 17.65
CA ASP A 225 1.06 -0.46 16.85
C ASP A 225 1.44 0.74 15.98
N LEU A 226 2.56 1.38 16.34
CA LEU A 226 3.06 2.57 15.66
C LEU A 226 3.51 2.30 14.21
N GLU A 227 4.10 1.13 13.95
CA GLU A 227 4.53 0.76 12.59
C GLU A 227 3.31 0.48 11.71
N PHE A 228 2.29 -0.19 12.27
CA PHE A 228 1.02 -0.40 11.61
C PHE A 228 0.31 0.92 11.32
N TYR A 229 0.22 1.82 12.31
CA TYR A 229 -0.34 3.17 12.15
C TYR A 229 0.33 3.93 11.00
N HIS A 230 1.66 4.03 10.98
CA HIS A 230 2.37 4.72 9.90
C HIS A 230 2.15 4.06 8.52
N THR A 231 2.02 2.73 8.48
CA THR A 231 1.77 1.98 7.25
C THR A 231 0.46 2.40 6.57
N VAL A 232 -0.60 2.63 7.36
CA VAL A 232 -1.93 2.97 6.84
C VAL A 232 -2.18 4.47 6.80
N ASN A 233 -1.68 5.23 7.77
CA ASN A 233 -1.91 6.68 7.87
C ASN A 233 -1.20 7.48 6.78
N ARG A 234 -0.21 6.90 6.09
CA ARG A 234 0.41 7.51 4.90
C ARG A 234 -0.58 7.78 3.75
N TYR A 235 -1.77 7.18 3.80
CA TYR A 235 -2.86 7.38 2.85
C TYR A 235 -3.93 8.34 3.37
N ASP A 236 -3.63 9.10 4.43
CA ASP A 236 -4.53 10.09 5.03
C ASP A 236 -5.87 9.50 5.45
N LEU A 237 -5.83 8.69 6.53
CA LEU A 237 -7.02 8.05 7.09
C LEU A 237 -8.10 9.07 7.46
N ALA A 238 -7.71 10.26 7.92
CA ALA A 238 -8.66 11.31 8.29
C ALA A 238 -9.48 11.76 7.08
N MET A 239 -8.84 11.99 5.94
CA MET A 239 -9.54 12.31 4.69
C MET A 239 -10.38 11.14 4.18
N MET A 240 -9.90 9.89 4.29
CA MET A 240 -10.64 8.69 3.85
C MET A 240 -11.93 8.43 4.64
N VAL A 241 -11.97 8.75 5.94
CA VAL A 241 -13.19 8.62 6.75
C VAL A 241 -14.31 9.53 6.22
N GLY A 242 -13.93 10.67 5.63
CA GLY A 242 -14.83 11.59 4.94
C GLY A 242 -15.99 12.06 5.82
N ARG A 243 -17.22 11.89 5.33
CA ARG A 243 -18.44 12.42 5.99
C ARG A 243 -18.75 11.80 7.34
N ASN A 244 -18.15 10.66 7.67
CA ASN A 244 -18.39 9.95 8.93
C ASN A 244 -17.41 10.37 10.05
N VAL A 245 -16.66 11.47 9.87
CA VAL A 245 -15.62 11.93 10.80
C VAL A 245 -16.13 12.12 12.22
N ALA A 246 -17.37 12.57 12.43
CA ALA A 246 -17.92 12.78 13.77
C ALA A 246 -17.92 11.49 14.60
N LYS A 247 -18.36 10.36 14.03
CA LYS A 247 -18.37 9.06 14.72
C LYS A 247 -16.97 8.56 14.99
N ALA A 248 -16.05 8.77 14.05
CA ALA A 248 -14.64 8.42 14.22
C ALA A 248 -14.02 9.21 15.37
N VAL A 249 -14.21 10.53 15.40
CA VAL A 249 -13.72 11.44 16.45
C VAL A 249 -14.28 11.04 17.81
N GLU A 250 -15.59 10.84 17.94
CA GLU A 250 -16.19 10.40 19.20
C GLU A 250 -15.59 9.07 19.69
N SER A 251 -15.36 8.13 18.77
CA SER A 251 -14.88 6.80 19.11
C SER A 251 -13.39 6.80 19.47
N LEU A 252 -12.59 7.64 18.80
CA LEU A 252 -11.18 7.87 19.13
C LEU A 252 -11.02 8.66 20.43
N ALA A 253 -11.86 9.68 20.68
CA ALA A 253 -11.84 10.46 21.91
C ALA A 253 -12.08 9.58 23.15
N ARG A 254 -12.98 8.59 23.07
CA ARG A 254 -13.18 7.59 24.14
C ARG A 254 -11.96 6.70 24.39
N LYS A 255 -10.98 6.67 23.47
CA LYS A 255 -9.71 5.95 23.64
C LYS A 255 -8.60 6.84 24.19
N VAL A 256 -8.80 8.16 24.25
CA VAL A 256 -7.88 9.10 24.88
C VAL A 256 -8.24 9.22 26.37
N PRO A 257 -7.32 8.98 27.30
CA PRO A 257 -7.59 9.12 28.72
C PRO A 257 -7.83 10.59 29.09
N GLU A 258 -8.80 10.84 29.97
CA GLU A 258 -9.06 12.15 30.59
C GLU A 258 -7.95 12.50 31.58
N TYR A 259 -6.86 13.14 31.12
CA TYR A 259 -5.69 13.54 31.94
C TYR A 259 -4.93 12.37 32.62
N PRO A 260 -3.60 12.43 32.78
CA PRO A 260 -2.90 11.40 33.53
C PRO A 260 -3.13 11.58 35.04
N PRO A 261 -3.60 10.56 35.78
CA PRO A 261 -3.57 10.59 37.24
C PRO A 261 -2.10 10.71 37.71
N GLU A 262 -1.88 11.43 38.81
CA GLU A 262 -0.59 11.92 39.35
C GLU A 262 0.48 10.85 39.70
N ARG A 263 0.38 9.60 39.23
CA ARG A 263 1.40 8.57 39.46
C ARG A 263 1.62 7.73 38.21
N ILE A 264 2.75 8.02 37.56
CA ILE A 264 3.22 7.40 36.33
C ILE A 264 3.51 5.92 36.54
N ALA A 265 2.78 5.06 35.82
CA ALA A 265 3.31 3.80 35.31
C ALA A 265 3.56 4.00 33.80
N THR A 266 4.82 3.93 33.39
CA THR A 266 5.35 4.29 32.06
C THR A 266 4.96 3.34 30.91
N PHE A 267 3.81 2.66 30.96
CA PHE A 267 3.55 1.52 30.06
C PHE A 267 2.50 1.71 28.96
N ASP A 268 1.87 2.89 28.83
CA ASP A 268 0.81 3.07 27.79
C ASP A 268 0.81 4.44 27.10
N MET A 269 1.95 5.14 27.06
CA MET A 269 2.03 6.44 26.37
C MET A 269 1.90 6.31 24.84
N ASP A 270 2.34 5.20 24.25
CA ASP A 270 2.39 5.04 22.79
C ASP A 270 1.00 4.88 22.18
N ALA A 271 0.10 4.12 22.83
CA ALA A 271 -1.24 3.90 22.31
C ALA A 271 -2.09 5.18 22.28
N ASN A 272 -1.99 5.95 23.37
CA ASN A 272 -2.67 7.23 23.52
C ASN A 272 -2.14 8.29 22.57
N SER A 273 -0.83 8.28 22.30
CA SER A 273 -0.23 9.17 21.31
C SER A 273 -0.81 8.94 19.91
N ILE A 274 -1.11 7.70 19.52
CA ILE A 274 -1.66 7.41 18.20
C ILE A 274 -3.13 7.82 18.09
N ALA A 275 -3.95 7.50 19.10
CA ALA A 275 -5.34 7.97 19.13
C ALA A 275 -5.41 9.51 19.07
N LEU A 276 -4.53 10.21 19.79
CA LEU A 276 -4.40 11.67 19.73
C LEU A 276 -3.89 12.18 18.37
N LYS A 277 -3.04 11.43 17.66
CA LYS A 277 -2.56 11.80 16.31
C LYS A 277 -3.61 11.60 15.22
N LEU A 278 -4.61 10.75 15.47
CA LEU A 278 -5.73 10.49 14.56
C LEU A 278 -6.89 11.48 14.74
N LEU A 279 -6.97 12.12 15.92
CA LEU A 279 -7.88 13.24 16.21
C LEU A 279 -7.34 14.54 15.61
#